data_AF-A0A2V7RBU9-F1
#
_entry.id   AF-A0A2V7RBU9-F1
#
_cell.length_a   1.000
_cell.length_b   1.000
_cell.length_c   1.000
_cell.angle_alpha   90.00
_cell.angle_beta   90.00
_cell.angle_gamma   90.00
#
_symmetry.space_group_name_H-M   'P 1'
#
loop_
_entity.id
_entity.type
_entity.pdbx_description
1 polymer ?
#
loop_
_entity_poly.entity_id
_entity_poly.type
_entity_poly.pdbx_seq_one_letter_code
_entity_poly.pdbx_strand_id
1 'polypeptide(L)' 'LTHCRRIEAERGRARRERWGPRTLDLDSVRYGDMTVRPPDLTIPHPELPNRDFWQREIAELEGEHV' A
#
# COMPACT_ATOMS: atom_id res chain seq x y z
N LEU A 1 10.29 -2.04 2.51
CA LEU A 1 10.02 -2.00 1.06
C LEU A 1 10.60 -3.16 0.25
N THR A 2 11.87 -3.52 0.42
CA THR A 2 12.51 -4.63 -0.33
C THR A 2 11.74 -5.95 -0.24
N HIS A 3 11.24 -6.30 0.96
CA HIS A 3 10.45 -7.52 1.14
C HIS A 3 9.13 -7.53 0.36
N CYS A 4 8.38 -6.42 0.35
CA CYS A 4 7.14 -6.30 -0.44
C CYS A 4 7.43 -6.50 -1.94
N ARG A 5 8.46 -5.82 -2.46
CA ARG A 5 8.86 -5.95 -3.87
C ARG A 5 9.26 -7.39 -4.24
N ARG A 6 9.90 -8.11 -3.33
CA ARG A 6 10.25 -9.54 -3.51
C ARG A 6 8.99 -10.40 -3.62
N ILE A 7 8.04 -10.23 -2.70
CA ILE A 7 6.78 -10.99 -2.70
C ILE A 7 6.01 -10.73 -4.01
N GLU A 8 5.94 -9.49 -4.46
CA GLU A 8 5.31 -9.15 -5.74
C GLU A 8 5.98 -9.86 -6.92
N ALA A 9 7.32 -9.91 -6.94
CA ALA A 9 8.06 -10.60 -7.98
C ALA A 9 7.79 -12.11 -7.96
N GLU A 10 7.73 -12.72 -6.77
CA GLU A 10 7.35 -14.14 -6.57
C GLU A 10 5.91 -14.43 -7.01
N ARG A 11 5.03 -13.43 -6.96
CA ARG A 11 3.66 -13.48 -7.48
C ARG A 11 3.54 -13.04 -8.94
N GLY A 12 4.66 -12.94 -9.66
CA GLY A 12 4.69 -12.68 -11.09
C GLY A 12 4.49 -11.22 -11.51
N ARG A 13 4.64 -10.24 -10.60
CA ARG A 13 4.55 -8.81 -10.97
C ARG A 13 5.69 -8.43 -11.92
N ALA A 14 5.36 -8.11 -13.17
CA ALA A 14 6.29 -7.59 -14.17
C ALA A 14 6.02 -6.10 -14.44
N ARG A 15 7.05 -5.24 -14.29
CA ARG A 15 6.93 -3.79 -14.54
C ARG A 15 7.15 -3.47 -16.02
N ARG A 16 6.16 -3.81 -16.86
CA ARG A 16 6.21 -3.60 -18.33
C ARG A 16 5.68 -2.24 -18.77
N GLU A 17 4.64 -1.75 -18.09
CA GLU A 17 3.94 -0.52 -18.45
C GLU A 17 3.68 0.31 -17.19
N ARG A 18 3.78 1.64 -17.32
CA ARG A 18 3.41 2.56 -16.24
C ARG A 18 1.88 2.53 -16.07
N TRP A 19 1.42 2.15 -14.87
CA TRP A 19 0.00 2.01 -14.52
C TRP A 19 -0.75 0.86 -15.22
N GLY A 20 -0.03 -0.08 -15.84
CA GLY A 20 -0.64 -1.30 -16.37
C GLY A 20 -1.15 -2.26 -15.26
N PRO A 21 -1.91 -3.30 -15.66
CA PRO A 21 -2.39 -4.34 -14.76
C PRO A 21 -1.27 -4.99 -13.95
N ARG A 22 -1.58 -5.41 -12.72
CA ARG A 22 -0.62 -6.02 -11.80
C ARG A 22 -1.20 -7.29 -11.22
N THR A 23 -0.39 -8.34 -11.10
CA THR A 23 -0.79 -9.58 -10.43
C THR A 23 -0.98 -9.38 -8.93
N LEU A 24 -0.16 -8.53 -8.33
CA LEU A 24 -0.23 -8.10 -6.93
C LEU A 24 0.41 -6.72 -6.78
N ASP A 25 -0.13 -5.89 -5.90
CA ASP A 25 0.46 -4.62 -5.45
C ASP A 25 0.42 -4.62 -3.92
N LEU A 26 1.56 -4.30 -3.28
CA LEU A 26 1.66 -4.23 -1.82
C LEU A 26 2.07 -2.82 -1.39
N ASP A 27 1.14 -2.12 -0.75
CA ASP A 27 1.36 -0.78 -0.20
C ASP A 27 1.60 -0.80 1.32
N SER A 28 2.55 0.02 1.78
CA SER A 28 2.73 0.29 3.22
C SER A 28 1.90 1.51 3.59
N VAL A 29 0.76 1.28 4.26
CA VAL A 29 -0.27 2.32 4.48
C VAL A 29 -0.09 3.07 5.79
N ARG A 30 0.01 2.35 6.91
CA ARG A 30 0.26 2.88 8.27
C ARG A 30 1.29 2.01 8.98
N TYR A 31 1.99 2.55 9.97
CA TYR A 31 2.92 1.80 10.81
C TYR A 31 2.97 2.40 12.22
N GLY A 32 2.12 1.87 13.11
CA GLY A 32 1.86 2.48 14.41
C GLY A 32 1.52 3.97 14.26
N ASP A 33 2.12 4.80 15.12
CA ASP A 33 2.00 6.25 15.09
C ASP A 33 3.15 6.95 14.33
N MET A 34 3.93 6.19 13.55
CA MET A 34 5.11 6.72 12.87
C MET A 34 4.75 7.54 11.63
N THR A 35 5.45 8.67 11.48
CA THR A 35 5.52 9.43 10.23
C THR A 35 6.90 9.26 9.62
N VAL A 36 6.96 8.75 8.38
CA VAL A 36 8.21 8.38 7.69
C VAL A 36 8.19 8.99 6.28
N ARG A 37 9.24 9.73 5.89
CA ARG A 37 9.32 10.42 4.58
C ARG A 37 10.72 10.38 3.89
N PRO A 38 11.40 9.24 3.77
CA PRO A 38 12.54 9.10 2.87
C PRO A 38 12.09 9.12 1.39
N PRO A 39 13.04 9.21 0.43
CA PRO A 39 12.71 9.30 -1.00
C PRO A 39 11.89 8.14 -1.59
N ASP A 40 11.95 6.96 -0.98
CA ASP A 40 11.31 5.74 -1.50
C ASP A 40 10.09 5.27 -0.70
N LEU A 41 9.79 5.89 0.46
CA LEU A 41 8.70 5.51 1.35
C LEU A 41 8.02 6.75 1.93
N THR A 42 6.69 6.76 1.96
CA THR A 42 5.94 7.75 2.72
C THR A 42 4.89 7.03 3.55
N ILE A 43 4.93 7.23 4.87
CA ILE A 43 3.95 6.71 5.83
C ILE A 43 3.45 7.90 6.68
N PRO A 44 2.12 8.09 6.84
CA PRO A 44 1.05 7.34 6.20
C PRO A 44 1.07 7.48 4.67
N HIS A 45 0.53 6.50 3.95
CA HIS A 45 0.52 6.53 2.48
C HIS A 45 -0.15 7.82 1.96
N PRO A 46 0.45 8.52 0.98
CA PRO A 46 0.01 9.87 0.59
C PRO A 46 -1.40 9.91 -0.01
N GLU A 47 -1.82 8.83 -0.67
CA GLU A 47 -3.16 8.69 -1.26
C GLU A 47 -4.21 8.13 -0.29
N LEU A 48 -3.87 7.95 0.99
CA LEU A 48 -4.82 7.50 2.00
C LEU A 48 -6.13 8.32 2.07
N PRO A 49 -6.11 9.67 1.99
CA PRO A 49 -7.34 10.47 2.01
C PRO A 49 -8.09 10.48 0.66
N ASN A 50 -7.47 10.03 -0.43
CA ASN A 50 -8.00 10.18 -1.79
C ASN A 50 -8.61 8.89 -2.36
N ARG A 51 -8.53 7.78 -1.62
CA ARG A 51 -9.00 6.47 -2.08
C ARG A 51 -9.93 5.84 -1.05
N ASP A 52 -11.21 5.78 -1.40
CA ASP A 52 -12.29 5.33 -0.51
C ASP A 52 -12.07 3.91 0.03
N PHE A 53 -11.48 3.03 -0.78
CA PHE A 53 -11.23 1.66 -0.30
C PHE A 53 -10.30 1.65 0.91
N TRP A 54 -9.30 2.54 1.00
CA TRP A 54 -8.44 2.55 2.18
C TRP A 54 -9.19 2.90 3.46
N GLN A 55 -10.14 3.83 3.39
CA GLN A 55 -10.97 4.18 4.55
C GLN A 55 -11.82 2.99 4.98
N ARG A 56 -12.44 2.30 4.02
CA ARG A 56 -13.23 1.09 4.28
C ARG A 56 -12.39 -0.03 4.90
N GLU A 57 -11.25 -0.38 4.30
CA GLU A 57 -10.41 -1.48 4.80
C GLU A 57 -9.83 -1.17 6.21
N ILE A 58 -9.50 0.10 6.49
CA ILE A 58 -9.02 0.50 7.83
C ILE A 58 -10.13 0.38 8.87
N ALA A 59 -11.34 0.87 8.57
CA ALA A 59 -12.46 0.76 9.48
C ALA A 59 -12.77 -0.71 9.79
N GLU A 60 -12.76 -1.59 8.78
CA GLU A 60 -12.92 -3.03 8.95
C GLU A 60 -11.85 -3.63 9.89
N LEU A 61 -10.58 -3.25 9.72
CA LEU A 61 -9.47 -3.71 10.57
C LEU A 61 -9.53 -3.18 12.01
N GLU A 62 -10.06 -1.97 12.21
CA GLU A 62 -10.21 -1.34 13.53
C GLU A 62 -11.48 -1.83 14.26
N GLY A 63 -12.29 -2.70 13.62
CA GLY A 63 -13.54 -3.19 14.17
C GLY A 63 -14.65 -2.13 14.14
N GLU A 64 -14.44 -1.05 13.39
CA GLU A 64 -15.43 -0.02 13.14
C GLU A 64 -16.29 -0.48 11.96
N HIS A 65 -17.50 -0.94 12.25
CA HIS A 65 -18.47 -1.24 11.19
C HIS A 65 -18.98 0.09 10.61
N VAL A 66 -18.60 0.38 9.36
CA VAL A 66 -19.15 1.50 8.56
C VAL A 66 -20.49 1.10 7.93
#